data_AF-A0A1I8P0X2-F1
#
_entry.id   AF-A0A1I8P0X2-F1
#
_cell.length_a   1.000
_cell.length_b   1.000
_cell.length_c   1.000
_cell.angle_alpha   90.00
_cell.angle_beta   90.00
_cell.angle_gamma   90.00
#
_symmetry.space_group_name_H-M   'P 1'
#
loop_
_entity.id
_entity.type
_entity.pdbx_description
1 polymer ?
#
loop_
_entity_poly.entity_id
_entity_poly.type
_entity_poly.pdbx_seq_one_letter_code
_entity_poly.pdbx_strand_id
1 'polypeptide(L)'
;MFTVTNFVELAAYQAIYTDIYKPVQRDYEDIIAREYRSVLTPVNFADVNTTFVKINDEIAKATRGLLRHSVLPQDLIDVQLLMISSLYFKGKWKFPFESYNTHWVPFHDEAGNVTGNVEMMMQTGSFNYAQIKAIDSHVLELPYGESNRMSMLVILPKKGK
;
A
#
# COMPACT_ATOMS: atom_id res chain seq x y z
N MET A 1 -10.88 -4.90 -6.68
CA MET A 1 -10.67 -4.75 -8.14
C MET A 1 -9.30 -5.32 -8.48
N PHE A 2 -9.18 -6.18 -9.49
CA PHE A 2 -7.90 -6.78 -9.88
C PHE A 2 -7.50 -6.22 -11.25
N THR A 3 -6.27 -5.76 -11.36
CA THR A 3 -5.67 -5.44 -12.66
C THR A 3 -4.34 -6.15 -12.71
N VAL A 4 -4.26 -7.16 -13.58
CA VAL A 4 -3.04 -7.91 -13.83
C VAL A 4 -2.64 -7.61 -15.26
N THR A 5 -1.52 -6.92 -15.41
CA THR A 5 -0.79 -6.92 -16.67
C THR A 5 0.52 -7.67 -16.44
N ASN A 6 1.20 -8.12 -17.50
CA ASN A 6 2.50 -8.81 -17.36
C ASN A 6 3.60 -7.97 -16.68
N PHE A 7 3.33 -6.68 -16.45
CA PHE A 7 4.28 -5.72 -15.92
C PHE A 7 3.88 -5.13 -14.57
N VAL A 8 2.58 -5.03 -14.28
CA VAL A 8 2.09 -4.46 -13.03
C VAL A 8 1.07 -5.38 -12.40
N GLU A 9 1.34 -5.74 -11.15
CA GLU A 9 0.46 -6.46 -10.25
C GLU A 9 -0.09 -5.48 -9.21
N LEU A 10 -1.40 -5.29 -9.23
CA LEU A 10 -2.13 -4.49 -8.25
C LEU A 10 -3.21 -5.37 -7.62
N ALA A 11 -3.19 -5.46 -6.29
CA ALA A 11 -4.23 -6.11 -5.53
C ALA A 11 -4.73 -5.16 -4.45
N ALA A 12 -6.04 -4.96 -4.40
CA ALA A 12 -6.68 -4.08 -3.43
C ALA A 12 -7.84 -4.83 -2.76
N TYR A 13 -7.92 -4.69 -1.44
CA TYR A 13 -8.98 -5.22 -0.60
C TYR A 13 -9.55 -4.10 0.25
N GLN A 14 -10.88 -3.98 0.26
CA GLN A 14 -11.60 -3.06 1.11
C GLN A 14 -12.76 -3.82 1.73
N ALA A 15 -12.92 -3.68 3.04
CA ALA A 15 -14.02 -4.30 3.76
C ALA A 15 -14.40 -3.45 4.98
N ILE A 16 -15.69 -3.47 5.30
CA ILE A 16 -16.20 -2.87 6.52
C ILE A 16 -16.83 -4.00 7.33
N TYR A 17 -16.33 -4.21 8.53
CA TYR A 17 -16.80 -5.22 9.45
C TYR A 17 -17.63 -4.58 10.56
N THR A 18 -18.76 -5.19 10.90
CA THR A 18 -19.70 -4.70 11.92
C THR A 18 -19.96 -5.76 12.97
N ASP A 19 -20.24 -5.34 14.20
CA ASP A 19 -20.58 -6.27 15.28
C ASP A 19 -21.97 -6.89 15.06
N ILE A 20 -22.06 -8.22 15.08
CA ILE A 20 -23.33 -8.95 15.01
C ILE A 20 -24.30 -8.57 16.15
N TYR A 21 -23.80 -8.12 17.30
CA TYR A 21 -24.63 -7.73 18.45
C TYR A 21 -25.06 -6.26 18.40
N LYS A 22 -24.54 -5.47 17.45
CA LYS A 22 -24.89 -4.05 17.24
C LYS A 22 -25.24 -3.83 15.77
N PRO A 23 -26.42 -4.31 15.33
CA PRO A 23 -26.82 -4.23 13.94
C PRO A 23 -26.89 -2.78 13.45
N VAL A 24 -26.46 -2.58 12.21
CA VAL A 24 -26.47 -1.28 11.55
C VAL A 24 -27.88 -1.01 10.98
N GLN A 25 -28.25 0.26 10.87
CA GLN A 25 -29.53 0.65 10.26
C GLN A 25 -29.54 0.29 8.77
N ARG A 26 -30.64 -0.28 8.29
CA ARG A 26 -30.79 -0.71 6.89
C ARG A 26 -30.55 0.42 5.88
N ASP A 27 -31.04 1.62 6.16
CA ASP A 27 -30.84 2.77 5.29
C ASP A 27 -29.34 3.06 5.06
N TYR A 28 -28.50 2.82 6.08
CA TYR A 28 -27.05 2.96 5.96
C TYR A 28 -26.43 1.80 5.16
N GLU A 29 -26.88 0.56 5.38
CA GLU A 29 -26.45 -0.60 4.58
C GLU A 29 -26.73 -0.38 3.09
N ASP A 30 -27.93 0.12 2.76
CA ASP A 30 -28.35 0.41 1.38
C ASP A 30 -27.49 1.51 0.74
N ILE A 31 -27.13 2.56 1.50
CA ILE A 31 -26.22 3.61 1.04
C ILE A 31 -24.82 3.05 0.76
N ILE A 32 -24.28 2.24 1.66
CA ILE A 32 -22.95 1.62 1.48
C ILE A 32 -22.92 0.71 0.24
N ALA A 33 -23.97 -0.09 0.05
CA ALA A 33 -24.09 -0.95 -1.12
C ALA A 33 -24.20 -0.15 -2.42
N ARG A 34 -25.03 0.89 -2.45
CA ARG A 34 -25.32 1.65 -3.68
C ARG A 34 -24.20 2.60 -4.07
N GLU A 35 -23.71 3.41 -3.13
CA GLU A 35 -22.77 4.51 -3.41
C GLU A 35 -21.31 4.03 -3.43
N TYR A 36 -20.95 3.08 -2.56
CA TYR A 36 -19.57 2.63 -2.40
C TYR A 36 -19.31 1.23 -2.99
N ARG A 37 -20.35 0.56 -3.52
CA ARG A 37 -20.27 -0.82 -4.03
C ARG A 37 -19.58 -1.76 -3.03
N SER A 38 -19.82 -1.52 -1.75
CA SER A 38 -19.23 -2.26 -0.64
C SER A 38 -20.33 -2.93 0.17
N VAL A 39 -19.98 -3.94 0.95
CA VAL A 39 -20.92 -4.69 1.78
C VAL A 39 -20.39 -4.66 3.20
N LEU A 40 -21.28 -4.41 4.16
CA LEU A 40 -20.96 -4.58 5.57
C LEU A 40 -20.91 -6.07 5.87
N THR A 41 -19.80 -6.53 6.45
CA THR A 41 -19.59 -7.93 6.81
C THR A 41 -19.77 -8.10 8.32
N PRO A 42 -20.87 -8.71 8.79
CA PRO A 42 -21.06 -8.94 10.21
C PRO A 42 -20.04 -9.95 10.75
N VAL A 43 -19.45 -9.65 11.91
CA VAL A 43 -18.52 -10.51 12.65
C VAL A 43 -18.78 -10.45 14.14
N ASN A 44 -18.28 -11.45 14.86
CA ASN A 44 -18.36 -11.49 16.32
C ASN A 44 -17.07 -10.92 16.93
N PHE A 45 -17.03 -9.61 17.19
CA PHE A 45 -15.85 -9.00 17.83
C PHE A 45 -15.60 -9.51 19.26
N ALA A 46 -16.60 -10.11 19.92
CA ALA A 46 -16.38 -10.77 21.22
C ALA A 46 -15.58 -12.08 21.09
N ASP A 47 -15.62 -12.75 19.93
CA ASP A 47 -14.68 -13.83 19.58
C ASP A 47 -13.51 -13.27 18.77
N VAL A 48 -12.62 -12.58 19.48
CA VAL A 48 -11.43 -11.96 18.90
C VAL A 48 -10.61 -12.98 18.12
N ASN A 49 -10.39 -14.18 18.68
CA ASN A 49 -9.52 -15.20 18.10
C ASN A 49 -9.99 -15.68 16.73
N THR A 50 -11.28 -15.98 16.61
CA THR A 50 -11.84 -16.39 15.31
C THR A 50 -11.90 -15.22 14.34
N THR A 51 -12.26 -14.03 14.82
CA THR A 51 -12.48 -12.85 13.96
C THR A 51 -11.18 -12.33 13.36
N PHE A 52 -10.08 -12.23 14.12
CA PHE A 52 -8.80 -11.73 13.56
C PHE A 52 -8.21 -12.71 12.52
N VAL A 53 -8.38 -14.03 12.73
CA VAL A 53 -7.96 -15.05 11.75
C VAL A 53 -8.75 -14.91 10.47
N LYS A 54 -10.09 -14.84 10.55
CA LYS A 54 -10.96 -14.64 9.39
C LYS A 54 -10.57 -13.41 8.58
N ILE A 55 -10.39 -12.27 9.25
CA ILE A 55 -10.05 -11.00 8.61
C ILE A 55 -8.70 -11.10 7.89
N ASN A 56 -7.66 -11.61 8.56
CA ASN A 56 -6.35 -11.76 7.95
C ASN A 56 -6.35 -12.75 6.79
N ASP A 57 -7.14 -13.84 6.86
CA ASP A 57 -7.30 -14.78 5.76
C ASP A 57 -7.97 -14.13 4.54
N GLU A 58 -8.97 -13.27 4.75
CA GLU A 58 -9.60 -12.53 3.65
C GLU A 58 -8.62 -11.53 3.00
N ILE A 59 -7.87 -10.77 3.82
CA ILE A 59 -6.83 -9.85 3.34
C ILE A 59 -5.75 -10.63 2.58
N ALA A 60 -5.28 -11.76 3.13
CA ALA A 60 -4.29 -12.61 2.51
C ALA A 60 -4.79 -13.13 1.17
N LYS A 61 -6.01 -13.69 1.10
CA LYS A 61 -6.59 -14.17 -0.17
C LYS A 61 -6.67 -13.06 -1.21
N ALA A 62 -7.16 -11.89 -0.81
CA ALA A 62 -7.29 -10.75 -1.72
C ALA A 62 -5.93 -10.18 -2.18
N THR A 63 -4.88 -10.36 -1.37
CA THR A 63 -3.51 -9.88 -1.64
C THR A 63 -2.57 -11.00 -2.06
N ARG A 64 -3.08 -12.17 -2.47
CA ARG A 64 -2.29 -13.35 -2.90
C ARG A 64 -1.28 -13.84 -1.85
N GLY A 65 -1.61 -13.68 -0.58
CA GLY A 65 -0.82 -14.09 0.56
C GLY A 65 0.35 -13.16 0.86
N LEU A 66 0.38 -11.95 0.29
CA LEU A 66 1.46 -10.98 0.50
C LEU A 66 1.24 -10.15 1.77
N LEU A 67 -0.02 -9.94 2.17
CA LEU A 67 -0.39 -9.31 3.43
C LEU A 67 -1.11 -10.34 4.30
N ARG A 68 -0.42 -10.90 5.31
CA ARG A 68 -0.93 -12.00 6.16
C ARG A 68 -1.23 -11.61 7.61
N HIS A 69 -0.69 -10.48 8.06
CA HIS A 69 -0.74 -10.06 9.47
C HIS A 69 -1.08 -8.58 9.53
N SER A 70 -2.19 -8.20 8.88
CA SER A 70 -2.63 -6.81 8.80
C SER A 70 -3.44 -6.36 10.01
N VAL A 71 -4.02 -7.30 10.75
CA VAL A 71 -4.78 -7.04 11.98
C VAL A 71 -4.26 -7.94 13.10
N LEU A 72 -4.03 -7.36 14.27
CA LEU A 72 -3.65 -8.06 15.49
C LEU A 72 -4.87 -8.29 16.39
N PRO A 73 -4.87 -9.32 17.26
CA PRO A 73 -5.98 -9.55 18.20
C PRO A 73 -6.33 -8.32 19.04
N GLN A 74 -5.33 -7.56 19.49
CA GLN A 74 -5.50 -6.35 20.28
C GLN A 74 -6.23 -5.21 19.54
N ASP A 75 -6.22 -5.22 18.20
CA ASP A 75 -6.91 -4.22 17.37
C ASP A 75 -8.43 -4.46 17.36
N LEU A 76 -8.90 -5.59 17.89
CA LEU A 76 -10.33 -5.98 17.89
C LEU A 76 -11.01 -5.85 19.26
N ILE A 77 -10.30 -5.41 20.28
CA ILE A 77 -10.85 -5.24 21.64
C ILE A 77 -11.82 -4.04 21.64
N ASP A 78 -13.04 -4.26 22.16
CA ASP A 78 -14.11 -3.25 22.26
C ASP A 78 -14.50 -2.58 20.92
N VAL A 79 -14.24 -3.26 19.80
CA VAL A 79 -14.56 -2.77 18.45
C VAL A 79 -16.04 -2.99 18.12
N GLN A 80 -16.66 -1.96 17.53
CA GLN A 80 -18.03 -2.02 17.01
C GLN A 80 -18.08 -2.01 15.48
N LEU A 81 -17.11 -1.34 14.87
CA LEU A 81 -16.94 -1.23 13.43
C LEU A 81 -15.44 -1.19 13.12
N LEU A 82 -15.03 -1.98 12.14
CA LEU A 82 -13.66 -1.98 11.63
C LEU A 82 -13.68 -1.79 10.12
N MET A 83 -13.00 -0.75 9.65
CA MET A 83 -12.82 -0.52 8.22
C MET A 83 -11.38 -0.86 7.84
N ILE A 84 -11.23 -1.71 6.83
CA ILE A 84 -9.94 -2.17 6.33
C ILE A 84 -9.79 -1.73 4.88
N SER A 85 -8.62 -1.16 4.57
CA SER A 85 -8.16 -0.93 3.21
C SER A 85 -6.73 -1.47 3.10
N SER A 86 -6.52 -2.42 2.20
CA SER A 86 -5.22 -3.03 1.94
C SER A 86 -4.88 -2.90 0.47
N LEU A 87 -3.65 -2.51 0.19
CA LEU A 87 -3.13 -2.34 -1.17
C LEU A 87 -1.78 -3.03 -1.28
N TYR A 88 -1.65 -3.90 -2.27
CA TYR A 88 -0.38 -4.44 -2.70
C TYR A 88 -0.10 -3.98 -4.13
N PHE A 89 1.12 -3.49 -4.33
CA PHE A 89 1.61 -3.04 -5.62
C PHE A 89 2.99 -3.65 -5.88
N LYS A 90 3.14 -4.24 -7.07
CA LYS A 90 4.43 -4.66 -7.62
C LYS A 90 4.45 -4.36 -9.10
N GLY A 91 5.33 -3.45 -9.50
CA GLY A 91 5.53 -3.07 -10.90
C GLY A 91 6.93 -3.42 -11.38
N LYS A 92 7.04 -3.90 -12.61
CA LYS A 92 8.29 -3.93 -13.37
C LYS A 92 8.53 -2.54 -13.92
N TRP A 93 9.72 -2.01 -13.70
CA TRP A 93 10.16 -0.76 -14.32
C TRP A 93 10.08 -0.88 -15.85
N LYS A 94 9.71 0.23 -16.51
CA LYS A 94 9.85 0.34 -17.97
C LYS A 94 11.32 0.24 -18.39
N PHE A 95 12.19 0.89 -17.61
CA PHE A 95 13.63 0.88 -17.76
C PHE A 95 14.23 0.21 -16.51
N PRO A 96 14.54 -1.10 -16.58
CA PRO A 96 14.96 -1.87 -15.43
C PRO A 96 16.34 -1.45 -14.92
N PHE A 97 16.54 -1.58 -13.62
CA PHE A 97 17.86 -1.51 -13.01
C PHE A 97 18.57 -2.85 -13.21
N GLU A 98 19.81 -2.79 -13.67
CA GLU A 98 20.66 -3.97 -13.76
C GLU A 98 21.12 -4.39 -12.36
N SER A 99 20.89 -5.65 -11.99
CA SER A 99 21.16 -6.12 -10.62
C SER A 99 22.63 -6.01 -10.22
N TYR A 100 23.55 -6.14 -11.19
CA TYR A 100 24.99 -6.01 -10.94
C TYR A 100 25.43 -4.58 -10.62
N ASN A 101 24.60 -3.57 -10.90
CA ASN A 101 24.84 -2.16 -10.51
C ASN A 101 24.24 -1.82 -9.14
N THR A 102 23.73 -2.82 -8.41
CA THR A 102 23.21 -2.64 -7.05
C THR A 102 24.34 -2.84 -6.05
N HIS A 103 24.63 -1.83 -5.23
CA HIS A 103 25.76 -1.83 -4.31
C HIS A 103 25.36 -1.29 -2.93
N TRP A 104 26.05 -1.78 -1.90
CA TRP A 104 25.93 -1.26 -0.54
C TRP A 104 26.53 0.15 -0.45
N VAL A 105 25.71 1.14 -0.12
CA VAL A 105 26.14 2.54 0.08
C VAL A 105 25.55 3.12 1.36
N PRO A 106 26.21 4.10 2.00
CA PRO A 106 25.65 4.80 3.16
C PRO A 106 24.35 5.53 2.82
N PHE A 107 23.32 5.34 3.65
CA PHE A 107 22.10 6.12 3.65
C PHE A 107 22.14 7.15 4.78
N HIS A 108 21.54 8.32 4.55
CA HIS A 108 21.63 9.45 5.46
C HIS A 108 20.24 9.89 5.94
N ASP A 109 20.14 10.28 7.20
CA ASP A 109 18.94 10.94 7.75
C ASP A 109 18.86 12.42 7.29
N GLU A 110 17.81 13.11 7.76
CA GLU A 110 17.58 14.52 7.48
C GLU A 110 18.68 15.46 8.02
N ALA A 111 19.42 15.03 9.05
CA ALA A 111 20.55 15.76 9.63
C ALA A 111 21.88 15.42 8.93
N GLY A 112 21.88 14.48 7.98
CA GLY A 112 23.06 14.04 7.26
C GLY A 112 23.90 13.01 7.99
N ASN A 113 23.41 12.41 9.08
CA ASN A 113 24.10 11.30 9.74
C ASN A 113 23.87 10.00 8.98
N VAL A 114 24.88 9.12 8.97
CA VAL A 114 24.75 7.80 8.37
C VAL A 114 23.85 6.92 9.24
N THR A 115 22.71 6.48 8.71
CA THR A 115 21.78 5.58 9.41
C THR A 115 22.10 4.10 9.18
N GLY A 116 22.96 3.80 8.22
CA GLY A 116 23.36 2.46 7.84
C GLY A 116 23.69 2.37 6.35
N ASN A 117 24.08 1.18 5.90
CA ASN A 117 24.23 0.91 4.47
C ASN A 117 22.94 0.31 3.91
N VAL A 118 22.63 0.62 2.65
CA VAL A 118 21.49 0.06 1.90
C VAL A 118 21.97 -0.46 0.55
N GLU A 119 21.28 -1.46 0.00
CA GLU A 119 21.46 -1.92 -1.38
C GLU A 119 20.84 -0.90 -2.35
N MET A 120 21.65 0.03 -2.84
CA MET A 120 21.21 1.10 -3.74
C MET A 120 21.27 0.64 -5.19
N MET A 121 20.12 0.65 -5.85
CA MET A 121 20.02 0.39 -7.29
C MET A 121 20.51 1.60 -8.09
N MET A 122 21.30 1.38 -9.15
CA MET A 122 21.84 2.45 -10.00
C MET A 122 21.58 2.19 -11.48
N GLN A 123 21.24 3.25 -12.22
CA GLN A 123 21.18 3.25 -13.68
C GLN A 123 21.36 4.67 -14.23
N THR A 124 21.67 4.78 -15.51
CA THR A 124 21.71 6.04 -16.25
C THR A 124 20.77 5.95 -17.44
N GLY A 125 19.91 6.95 -17.62
CA GLY A 125 18.94 6.97 -18.71
C GLY A 125 18.22 8.31 -18.79
N SER A 126 17.35 8.43 -19.81
CA SER A 126 16.51 9.61 -19.99
C SER A 126 15.21 9.46 -19.19
N PHE A 127 15.05 10.29 -18.17
CA PHE A 127 13.87 10.30 -17.29
C PHE A 127 13.27 11.69 -17.20
N ASN A 128 11.97 11.77 -16.92
CA ASN A 128 11.36 13.04 -16.55
C ASN A 128 11.89 13.46 -15.18
N TYR A 129 12.42 14.67 -15.11
CA TYR A 129 13.05 15.23 -13.93
C TYR A 129 12.70 16.71 -13.83
N ALA A 130 12.43 17.18 -12.61
CA ALA A 130 12.20 18.57 -12.33
C ALA A 130 12.78 18.99 -10.98
N GLN A 131 13.20 20.26 -10.89
CA GLN A 131 13.43 20.92 -9.61
C GLN A 131 12.21 21.78 -9.29
N ILE A 132 11.47 21.40 -8.26
CA ILE A 132 10.22 22.09 -7.89
C ILE A 132 10.52 23.05 -6.74
N LYS A 133 10.61 24.34 -7.07
CA LYS A 133 10.90 25.41 -6.09
C LYS A 133 9.88 25.48 -4.95
N ALA A 134 8.60 25.23 -5.24
CA ALA A 134 7.52 25.32 -4.25
C ALA A 134 7.66 24.33 -3.08
N ILE A 135 8.38 23.22 -3.29
CA ILE A 135 8.65 22.19 -2.27
C ILE A 135 10.17 21.99 -2.03
N ASP A 136 10.99 22.92 -2.53
CA ASP A 136 12.45 22.87 -2.54
C ASP A 136 13.08 21.48 -2.74
N SER A 137 12.61 20.76 -3.76
CA SER A 137 12.95 19.35 -3.98
C SER A 137 13.31 19.04 -5.44
N HIS A 138 14.08 17.98 -5.62
CA HIS A 138 14.25 17.28 -6.88
C HIS A 138 13.16 16.22 -7.02
N VAL A 139 12.53 16.13 -8.19
CA VAL A 139 11.50 15.12 -8.49
C VAL A 139 11.91 14.33 -9.72
N LEU A 140 11.93 13.01 -9.59
CA LEU A 140 12.24 12.06 -10.65
C LEU A 140 11.04 11.15 -10.88
N GLU A 141 10.66 10.96 -12.14
CA GLU A 141 9.63 9.99 -12.53
C GLU A 141 10.25 8.70 -13.06
N LEU A 142 9.86 7.57 -12.45
CA LEU A 142 10.25 6.22 -12.86
C LEU A 142 9.01 5.45 -13.35
N PRO A 143 8.81 5.31 -14.68
CA PRO A 143 7.64 4.65 -15.23
C PRO A 143 7.64 3.13 -15.05
N TYR A 144 6.46 2.54 -14.89
CA TYR A 144 6.23 1.10 -14.84
C TYR A 144 5.66 0.56 -16.15
N GLY A 145 6.12 -0.64 -16.53
CA GLY A 145 5.67 -1.39 -17.70
C GLY A 145 5.78 -0.59 -19.01
N GLU A 146 5.09 -1.06 -20.04
CA GLU A 146 5.20 -0.43 -21.37
C GLU A 146 4.17 0.66 -21.61
N SER A 147 3.04 0.61 -20.89
CA SER A 147 1.86 1.45 -21.15
C SER A 147 1.95 2.89 -20.62
N ASN A 148 3.01 3.26 -19.89
CA ASN A 148 3.16 4.57 -19.22
C ASN A 148 1.95 4.99 -18.34
N ARG A 149 1.10 4.05 -17.91
CA ARG A 149 -0.10 4.35 -17.12
C ARG A 149 0.19 4.58 -15.64
N MET A 150 1.35 4.15 -15.16
CA MET A 150 1.77 4.23 -13.77
C MET A 150 3.25 4.57 -13.71
N SER A 151 3.62 5.43 -12.77
CA SER A 151 4.99 5.83 -12.48
C SER A 151 5.18 6.01 -10.98
N MET A 152 6.39 5.75 -10.50
CA MET A 152 6.81 6.19 -9.17
C MET A 152 7.39 7.59 -9.29
N LEU A 153 6.93 8.51 -8.44
CA LEU A 153 7.57 9.82 -8.26
C LEU A 153 8.47 9.75 -7.04
N VAL A 154 9.76 9.95 -7.24
CA VAL A 154 10.74 10.06 -6.17
C VAL A 154 10.98 11.54 -5.92
N ILE A 155 10.62 12.00 -4.72
CA ILE A 155 10.82 13.39 -4.28
C ILE A 155 11.98 13.39 -3.31
N LEU A 156 13.07 14.04 -3.68
CA LEU A 156 14.26 14.22 -2.86
C LEU A 156 14.35 15.67 -2.43
N PRO A 157 14.06 15.99 -1.15
CA PRO A 157 14.29 17.32 -0.59
C PRO A 157 15.75 17.74 -0.77
N LYS A 158 15.99 19.02 -1.02
CA LYS A 158 17.35 19.54 -0.86
C LYS A 158 17.73 19.42 0.61
N LYS A 159 19.04 19.25 0.86
CA LYS A 159 19.57 19.34 2.23
C LYS A 159 19.06 20.64 2.85
N GLY A 160 18.32 20.51 3.95
CA GLY A 160 17.96 21.65 4.78
C GLY A 160 19.23 22.39 5.19
N LYS A 161 19.19 23.72 5.16
CA LYS A 161 20.23 24.52 5.78
C LYS A 161 20.14 24.46 7.29
#